data_AF-A0A852V941-F1
#
_entry.id   AF-A0A852V941-F1
#
_cell.length_a   1.000
_cell.length_b   1.000
_cell.length_c   1.000
_cell.angle_alpha   90.00
_cell.angle_beta   90.00
_cell.angle_gamma   90.00
#
_symmetry.space_group_name_H-M   'P 1'
#
loop_
_entity.id
_entity.type
_entity.pdbx_description
1 polymer ?
#
loop_
_entity_poly.entity_id
_entity_poly.type
_entity_poly.pdbx_seq_one_letter_code
_entity_poly.pdbx_strand_id
1 'polypeptide(L)'
;MDWYTRLMQDQVWVNADGTLVPVAAMSPRDARNALAFLERQSDGVTMAAAKAYDAVAATDLDVMTADPITWLASTPLVQALADRAAPYLCDTAHPAPQPA
;
A
#
# COMPACT_ATOMS: atom_id res chain seq x y z
N MET A 1 -1.80 15.02 5.90
CA MET A 1 -1.40 14.46 4.60
C MET A 1 -2.60 13.73 4.04
N ASP A 2 -3.03 14.07 2.83
CA ASP A 2 -4.14 13.41 2.15
C ASP A 2 -3.70 12.05 1.57
N TRP A 3 -4.69 11.23 1.18
CA TRP A 3 -4.44 9.88 0.67
C TRP A 3 -3.73 9.86 -0.69
N TYR A 4 -3.99 10.84 -1.56
CA TYR A 4 -3.34 10.90 -2.87
C TYR A 4 -1.84 11.15 -2.72
N THR A 5 -1.45 12.20 -1.99
CA THR A 5 -0.04 12.50 -1.71
C THR A 5 0.67 11.33 -1.02
N ARG A 6 -0.05 10.60 -0.17
CA ARG A 6 0.50 9.44 0.56
C ARG A 6 0.76 8.24 -0.35
N LEU A 7 -0.11 7.96 -1.31
CA LEU A 7 0.05 6.85 -2.25
C LEU A 7 1.12 7.15 -3.31
N MET A 8 1.28 8.43 -3.67
CA MET A 8 2.24 8.90 -4.68
C MET A 8 3.69 9.04 -4.16
N GLN A 9 3.97 8.66 -2.92
CA GLN A 9 5.34 8.58 -2.37
C GLN A 9 5.67 7.14 -1.96
N ASP A 10 6.94 6.82 -1.80
CA ASP A 10 7.45 5.46 -1.57
C ASP A 10 8.23 5.31 -0.25
N GLN A 11 8.27 6.36 0.58
CA GLN A 11 9.25 6.47 1.66
C GLN A 11 8.70 6.09 3.03
N VAL A 12 7.46 6.48 3.34
CA VAL A 12 6.89 6.37 4.69
C VAL A 12 5.49 5.78 4.70
N TRP A 13 5.28 4.84 5.60
CA TRP A 13 3.97 4.33 6.01
C TRP A 13 3.51 5.03 7.28
N VAL A 14 2.22 5.33 7.40
CA VAL A 14 1.63 5.89 8.63
C VAL A 14 0.72 4.84 9.27
N ASN A 15 1.05 4.41 10.47
CA ASN A 15 0.22 3.47 11.22
C ASN A 15 -1.09 4.13 11.68
N ALA A 16 -2.03 3.31 12.15
CA ALA A 16 -3.34 3.76 12.62
C ALA A 16 -3.25 4.72 13.84
N ASP A 17 -2.16 4.63 14.60
CA ASP A 17 -1.83 5.52 15.73
C ASP A 17 -1.19 6.85 15.29
N GLY A 18 -0.96 7.04 14.00
CA GLY A 18 -0.29 8.22 13.44
C GLY A 18 1.24 8.10 13.36
N THR A 19 1.82 6.98 13.79
CA THR A 19 3.28 6.78 13.76
C THR A 19 3.79 6.67 12.32
N LEU A 20 4.80 7.47 11.98
CA LEU A 20 5.51 7.40 10.70
C LEU A 20 6.60 6.33 10.75
N VAL A 21 6.53 5.36 9.86
CA VAL A 21 7.50 4.27 9.73
C VAL A 21 8.11 4.33 8.33
N PRO A 22 9.44 4.49 8.19
CA PRO A 22 10.09 4.40 6.89
C PRO A 22 9.84 3.02 6.27
N VAL A 23 9.40 2.96 5.02
CA VAL A 23 9.13 1.70 4.30
C VAL A 23 10.38 0.83 4.27
N ALA A 24 11.56 1.43 4.08
CA ALA A 24 12.85 0.75 4.14
C ALA A 24 13.14 0.09 5.51
N ALA A 25 12.61 0.66 6.60
CA ALA A 25 12.77 0.14 7.96
C ALA A 25 11.65 -0.83 8.38
N MET A 26 10.57 -0.95 7.59
CA MET A 26 9.50 -1.89 7.90
C MET A 26 10.01 -3.33 7.83
N SER A 27 9.53 -4.17 8.75
CA SER A 27 9.70 -5.60 8.57
C SER A 27 8.85 -6.07 7.39
N PRO A 28 9.25 -7.14 6.67
CA PRO A 28 8.44 -7.65 5.57
C PRO A 28 7.03 -8.10 5.99
N ARG A 29 6.87 -8.56 7.25
CA ARG A 29 5.55 -8.87 7.83
C ARG A 29 4.69 -7.62 7.94
N ASP A 30 5.25 -6.53 8.42
CA ASP A 30 4.52 -5.26 8.56
C ASP A 30 4.18 -4.67 7.19
N ALA A 31 5.09 -4.78 6.22
CA ALA A 31 4.83 -4.38 4.84
C ALA A 31 3.65 -5.17 4.25
N ARG A 32 3.61 -6.49 4.45
CA ARG A 32 2.46 -7.33 4.05
C ARG A 32 1.15 -6.97 4.76
N ASN A 33 1.21 -6.65 6.05
CA ASN A 33 0.02 -6.20 6.80
C ASN A 33 -0.50 -4.86 6.28
N ALA A 34 0.41 -3.93 5.94
CA ALA A 34 0.06 -2.66 5.32
C ALA A 34 -0.58 -2.85 3.94
N LEU A 35 -0.05 -3.74 3.10
CA LEU A 35 -0.66 -4.13 1.82
C LEU A 35 -2.07 -4.70 2.01
N ALA A 36 -2.23 -5.69 2.88
CA ALA A 36 -3.53 -6.31 3.13
C ALA A 36 -4.54 -5.30 3.70
N PHE A 37 -4.10 -4.32 4.48
CA PHE A 37 -4.93 -3.22 4.94
C PHE A 37 -5.37 -2.33 3.77
N LEU A 38 -4.43 -1.94 2.90
CA LEU A 38 -4.70 -1.12 1.72
C LEU A 38 -5.67 -1.80 0.74
N GLU A 39 -5.50 -3.10 0.50
CA GLU A 39 -6.40 -3.89 -0.35
C GLU A 39 -7.82 -3.96 0.22
N ARG A 40 -7.96 -4.21 1.53
CA ARG A 40 -9.27 -4.26 2.22
C ARG A 40 -9.98 -2.91 2.31
N GLN A 41 -9.22 -1.82 2.18
CA GLN A 41 -9.75 -0.46 2.25
C GLN A 41 -9.68 0.21 0.87
N SER A 42 -9.44 -0.54 -0.19
CA SER A 42 -9.21 -0.04 -1.55
C SER A 42 -10.28 0.95 -2.00
N ASP A 43 -11.56 0.62 -1.83
CA ASP A 43 -12.66 1.54 -2.20
C ASP A 43 -12.61 2.87 -1.41
N GLY A 44 -12.45 2.80 -0.09
CA GLY A 44 -12.43 3.99 0.78
C GLY A 44 -11.17 4.85 0.57
N VAL A 45 -10.02 4.20 0.39
CA VAL A 45 -8.74 4.85 0.09
C VAL A 45 -8.79 5.52 -1.28
N THR A 46 -9.35 4.84 -2.28
CA THR A 46 -9.47 5.36 -3.64
C THR A 46 -10.44 6.54 -3.69
N MET A 47 -11.60 6.46 -3.02
CA MET A 47 -12.52 7.59 -2.90
C MET A 47 -11.90 8.79 -2.17
N ALA A 48 -11.14 8.55 -1.10
CA ALA A 48 -10.48 9.61 -0.36
C ALA A 48 -9.31 10.24 -1.15
N ALA A 49 -8.57 9.43 -1.92
CA ALA A 49 -7.55 9.91 -2.86
C ALA A 49 -8.18 10.72 -3.99
N ALA A 50 -9.26 10.23 -4.59
CA ALA A 50 -10.02 10.93 -5.64
C ALA A 50 -10.53 12.30 -5.15
N LYS A 51 -11.09 12.37 -3.94
CA LYS A 51 -11.53 13.65 -3.35
C LYS A 51 -10.38 14.63 -3.07
N ALA A 52 -9.21 14.13 -2.72
CA ALA A 52 -8.02 14.97 -2.57
C ALA A 52 -7.45 15.42 -3.93
N TYR A 53 -7.63 14.57 -4.96
CA TYR A 53 -7.16 14.77 -6.33
C TYR A 53 -8.09 15.62 -7.20
N ASP A 54 -9.36 15.80 -6.82
CA ASP A 54 -10.38 16.60 -7.54
C ASP A 54 -9.96 18.09 -7.76
N ALA A 55 -8.78 18.48 -7.27
CA ALA A 55 -8.09 19.71 -7.60
C ALA A 55 -7.18 19.66 -8.86
N VAL A 56 -6.88 18.50 -9.48
CA VAL A 56 -5.79 18.41 -10.50
C VAL A 56 -6.06 17.64 -11.82
N ALA A 57 -6.81 16.52 -11.95
CA ALA A 57 -7.15 16.01 -13.31
C ALA A 57 -8.30 14.98 -13.34
N ALA A 58 -9.18 15.05 -14.35
CA ALA A 58 -10.33 14.15 -14.48
C ALA A 58 -9.99 12.74 -15.01
N THR A 59 -8.79 12.52 -15.55
CA THR A 59 -8.47 11.32 -16.35
C THR A 59 -8.02 10.10 -15.52
N ASP A 60 -7.43 10.30 -14.34
CA ASP A 60 -7.10 9.18 -13.42
C ASP A 60 -8.35 8.63 -12.71
N LEU A 61 -9.40 9.45 -12.59
CA LEU A 61 -10.62 9.11 -11.86
C LEU A 61 -11.35 7.90 -12.47
N ASP A 62 -11.32 7.78 -13.80
CA ASP A 62 -11.98 6.68 -14.51
C ASP A 62 -11.30 5.34 -14.23
N VAL A 63 -9.96 5.32 -14.18
CA VAL A 63 -9.20 4.09 -13.85
C VAL A 63 -9.36 3.73 -12.37
N MET A 64 -9.28 4.75 -11.50
CA MET A 64 -9.51 4.61 -10.06
C MET A 64 -10.87 4.01 -9.73
N THR A 65 -11.92 4.43 -10.43
CA THR A 65 -13.29 3.96 -10.15
C THR A 65 -13.64 2.66 -10.85
N ALA A 66 -13.07 2.39 -12.02
CA ALA A 66 -13.29 1.13 -12.74
C ALA A 66 -12.57 -0.05 -12.08
N ASP A 67 -11.34 0.15 -11.61
CA ASP A 67 -10.56 -0.88 -10.93
C ASP A 67 -9.67 -0.28 -9.81
N PRO A 68 -10.24 -0.04 -8.62
CA PRO A 68 -9.55 0.60 -7.51
C PRO A 68 -8.36 -0.24 -7.02
N ILE A 69 -8.44 -1.57 -7.10
CA ILE A 69 -7.36 -2.45 -6.65
C ILE A 69 -6.17 -2.36 -7.61
N THR A 70 -6.41 -2.45 -8.91
CA THR A 70 -5.34 -2.33 -9.92
C THR A 70 -4.71 -0.95 -9.90
N TRP A 71 -5.52 0.11 -9.75
CA TRP A 71 -5.00 1.45 -9.57
C TRP A 71 -4.14 1.55 -8.31
N LEU A 72 -4.62 1.08 -7.15
CA LEU A 72 -3.87 1.12 -5.89
C LEU A 72 -2.53 0.38 -6.02
N ALA A 73 -2.53 -0.79 -6.66
CA ALA A 73 -1.34 -1.60 -6.94
C ALA A 73 -0.30 -0.89 -7.81
N SER A 74 -0.73 0.05 -8.67
CA SER A 74 0.15 0.86 -9.50
C SER A 74 0.82 2.03 -8.76
N THR A 75 0.38 2.34 -7.53
CA THR A 75 0.90 3.49 -6.79
C THR A 75 2.32 3.22 -6.24
N PRO A 76 3.21 4.23 -6.22
CA PRO A 76 4.58 4.08 -5.70
C PRO A 76 4.66 3.48 -4.29
N LEU A 77 3.77 3.90 -3.38
CA LEU A 77 3.76 3.38 -2.01
C LEU A 77 3.48 1.87 -1.98
N VAL A 78 2.50 1.42 -2.77
CA VAL A 78 2.11 0.01 -2.80
C VAL A 78 3.20 -0.84 -3.43
N GLN A 79 3.85 -0.35 -4.49
CA GLN A 79 5.00 -1.03 -5.08
C GLN A 79 6.16 -1.16 -4.08
N ALA A 80 6.51 -0.09 -3.36
CA ALA A 80 7.57 -0.13 -2.35
C ALA A 80 7.24 -1.10 -1.19
N LEU A 81 5.97 -1.15 -0.77
CA LEU A 81 5.52 -2.13 0.22
C LEU A 81 5.55 -3.55 -0.33
N ALA A 82 5.18 -3.76 -1.59
CA ALA A 82 5.22 -5.06 -2.26
C ALA A 82 6.66 -5.57 -2.40
N ASP A 83 7.59 -4.74 -2.84
CA ASP A 83 9.02 -5.05 -2.91
C ASP A 83 9.57 -5.40 -1.53
N ARG A 84 9.13 -4.67 -0.49
CA ARG A 84 9.54 -4.96 0.89
C ARG A 84 8.94 -6.26 1.43
N ALA A 85 7.74 -6.62 1.00
CA ALA A 85 7.06 -7.86 1.36
C ALA A 85 7.55 -9.07 0.55
N ALA A 86 8.13 -8.85 -0.65
CA ALA A 86 8.57 -9.89 -1.58
C ALA A 86 9.43 -11.01 -0.98
N PRO A 87 10.37 -10.74 -0.04
CA PRO A 87 11.15 -11.81 0.61
C PRO A 87 10.31 -12.87 1.33
N TYR A 88 9.05 -12.57 1.68
CA TYR A 88 8.10 -13.50 2.33
C TYR A 88 6.92 -13.90 1.44
N LEU A 89 6.79 -13.33 0.23
CA LEU A 89 5.81 -13.80 -0.77
C LEU A 89 6.28 -15.09 -1.44
N CYS A 90 7.60 -15.32 -1.52
CA CYS A 90 8.20 -16.57 -2.00
C CYS A 90 8.41 -17.63 -0.90
N ASP A 91 8.17 -17.31 0.38
CA ASP A 91 8.38 -18.23 1.53
C ASP A 91 7.10 -18.99 1.93
N THR A 92 6.16 -19.19 1.02
CA THR A 92 5.10 -20.21 1.20
C THR A 92 5.59 -21.62 0.84
N ALA A 93 6.88 -21.78 0.49
CA ALA A 93 7.53 -23.05 0.19
C ALA A 93 8.62 -23.48 1.20
N HIS A 94 8.77 -22.83 2.36
CA HIS A 94 9.73 -23.25 3.39
C HIS A 94 9.02 -23.78 4.65
N PRO A 95 9.05 -25.10 4.93
CA PRO A 95 8.62 -25.59 6.22
C PRO A 95 9.60 -25.09 7.28
N ALA A 96 9.08 -24.34 8.26
CA ALA A 96 9.86 -23.89 9.40
C ALA A 96 10.61 -25.07 10.06
N PRO A 97 11.91 -24.95 10.39
CA PRO A 97 12.58 -25.94 11.21
C PRO A 97 11.94 -25.91 12.60
N GLN A 98 11.26 -26.99 12.96
CA GLN A 98 10.81 -27.22 14.33
C GLN A 98 12.05 -27.40 15.21
N PRO A 99 12.19 -26.65 16.33
CA PRO A 99 13.23 -26.93 17.30
C PRO A 99 13.00 -28.29 17.97
N ALA A 100 14.12 -28.96 18.25
CA ALA A 100 14.26 -30.34 18.69
C ALA A 100 13.54 -30.70 20.00
#